data_AF-A0A6N6MMN7-F1
#
_entry.id   AF-A0A6N6MMN7-F1
#
_cell.length_a   1.000
_cell.length_b   1.000
_cell.length_c   1.000
_cell.angle_alpha   90.00
_cell.angle_beta   90.00
_cell.angle_gamma   90.00
#
_symmetry.space_group_name_H-M   'P 1'
#
loop_
_entity.id
_entity.type
_entity.pdbx_description
1 polymer ?
#
loop_
_entity_poly.entity_id
_entity_poly.type
_entity_poly.pdbx_seq_one_letter_code
_entity_poly.pdbx_strand_id
1 'polypeptide(L)' 'MSFDIVFTQSARIAATVVGDLPSLEERTRRELADLPGDGLSALEERLFHAFATEAGQECICTLLAGHVVQVDVCGVSAS' A
#
# COMPACT_ATOMS: atom_id res chain seq x y z
N MET A 1 9.17 -8.57 -11.59
CA MET A 1 9.99 -8.74 -10.37
C MET A 1 9.06 -9.03 -9.20
N SER A 2 9.47 -9.86 -8.24
CA SER A 2 8.67 -10.16 -7.06
C SER A 2 9.11 -9.26 -5.91
N PHE A 3 8.16 -8.64 -5.22
CA PHE A 3 8.37 -7.90 -3.98
C PHE A 3 7.36 -8.40 -2.94
N ASP A 4 7.74 -8.31 -1.68
CA ASP A 4 6.85 -8.66 -0.58
C ASP A 4 6.06 -7.43 -0.13
N ILE A 5 4.82 -7.64 0.27
CA ILE A 5 3.99 -6.59 0.88
C ILE A 5 3.81 -6.93 2.35
N VAL A 6 4.10 -5.96 3.22
CA VAL A 6 3.83 -6.04 4.65
C VAL A 6 2.88 -4.94 5.06
N PHE A 7 1.91 -5.28 5.90
CA PHE A 7 0.89 -4.33 6.39
C PHE A 7 1.19 -3.89 7.81
N THR A 8 1.13 -2.59 8.06
CA THR A 8 1.13 -2.06 9.43
C THR A 8 -0.09 -2.55 10.21
N GLN A 9 -0.06 -2.44 11.54
CA GLN A 9 -1.22 -2.79 12.36
C GLN A 9 -2.45 -1.95 12.00
N SER A 10 -2.26 -0.66 11.72
CA SER A 10 -3.29 0.26 11.20
C SER A 10 -3.89 -0.25 9.90
N ALA A 11 -3.07 -0.62 8.91
CA ALA A 11 -3.54 -1.16 7.65
C ALA A 11 -4.32 -2.48 7.84
N ARG A 12 -3.86 -3.36 8.75
CA ARG A 12 -4.57 -4.60 9.07
C ARG A 12 -5.94 -4.34 9.71
N ILE A 13 -6.04 -3.39 10.63
CA ILE A 13 -7.32 -2.99 11.24
C ILE A 13 -8.23 -2.37 10.19
N ALA A 14 -7.71 -1.42 9.41
CA ALA A 14 -8.44 -0.74 8.35
C ALA A 14 -9.00 -1.74 7.32
N ALA A 15 -8.22 -2.75 6.93
CA ALA A 15 -8.67 -3.82 6.06
C ALA A 15 -9.85 -4.58 6.67
N THR A 16 -9.83 -4.92 7.98
CA THR A 16 -10.97 -5.64 8.61
C THR A 16 -12.28 -4.86 8.66
N VAL A 17 -12.25 -3.53 8.57
CA VAL A 17 -13.44 -2.69 8.67
C VAL A 17 -14.12 -2.50 7.30
N VAL A 18 -13.33 -2.56 6.22
CA VAL A 18 -13.77 -2.02 4.91
C VAL A 18 -13.55 -2.98 3.74
N GLY A 19 -12.80 -4.05 3.94
CA GLY A 19 -12.53 -5.08 2.93
C GLY A 19 -11.87 -6.32 3.53
N ASP A 20 -10.97 -6.93 2.77
CA ASP A 20 -10.05 -7.95 3.27
C ASP A 20 -8.60 -7.60 2.91
N LEU A 21 -7.64 -8.17 3.65
CA LEU A 21 -6.21 -7.97 3.40
C LEU A 21 -5.77 -8.38 1.98
N PRO A 22 -6.25 -9.51 1.41
CA PRO A 22 -5.93 -9.89 0.03
C PRO A 22 -6.32 -8.85 -1.01
N SER A 23 -7.49 -8.21 -0.86
CA SER A 23 -7.95 -7.17 -1.78
C SER A 23 -7.09 -5.91 -1.69
N LEU A 24 -6.67 -5.53 -0.49
CA LEU A 24 -5.73 -4.43 -0.29
C LEU A 24 -4.36 -4.74 -0.91
N GLU A 25 -3.87 -5.96 -0.75
CA GLU A 25 -2.61 -6.43 -1.35
C GLU A 25 -2.65 -6.36 -2.88
N GLU A 26 -3.70 -6.90 -3.48
CA GLU A 26 -3.91 -6.85 -4.93
C GLU A 26 -4.01 -5.41 -5.43
N ARG A 27 -4.71 -4.54 -4.69
CA ARG A 27 -4.81 -3.12 -5.03
C ARG A 27 -3.45 -2.43 -4.99
N THR A 28 -2.67 -2.64 -3.93
CA THR A 28 -1.29 -2.12 -3.81
C THR A 28 -0.43 -2.57 -4.98
N ARG A 29 -0.51 -3.85 -5.39
CA ARG A 29 0.26 -4.34 -6.54
C ARG A 29 -0.10 -3.64 -7.84
N ARG A 30 -1.39 -3.39 -8.09
CA ARG A 30 -1.83 -2.64 -9.28
C ARG A 30 -1.32 -1.21 -9.26
N GLU A 31 -1.47 -0.53 -8.13
CA GLU A 31 -1.00 0.83 -7.94
C GLU A 31 0.50 0.98 -8.20
N LEU A 32 1.31 0.02 -7.74
CA LEU A 32 2.74 0.01 -8.03
C LEU A 32 3.05 -0.35 -9.49
N ALA A 33 2.28 -1.25 -10.11
CA ALA A 33 2.46 -1.60 -11.52
C ALA A 33 2.13 -0.44 -12.47
N ASP A 34 1.25 0.47 -12.04
CA ASP A 34 0.85 1.66 -12.80
C ASP A 34 1.84 2.84 -12.63
N LEU A 35 2.81 2.74 -11.72
CA LEU A 35 3.87 3.74 -11.60
C LEU A 35 4.79 3.74 -12.84
N PRO A 36 5.28 4.91 -13.28
CA PRO A 36 6.15 4.99 -14.44
C PRO A 36 7.48 4.27 -14.20
N GLY A 37 7.86 3.34 -15.10
CA GLY A 37 9.07 2.53 -15.00
C GLY A 37 8.80 1.17 -14.35
N ASP A 38 9.84 0.54 -13.80
CA ASP A 38 9.67 -0.61 -12.91
C ASP A 38 9.17 -0.06 -11.57
N GLY A 39 7.86 -0.13 -11.26
CA GLY A 39 7.24 0.62 -10.16
C GLY A 39 7.96 0.66 -8.80
N LEU A 40 8.79 -0.33 -8.47
CA LEU A 40 9.69 -0.29 -7.30
C LEU A 40 10.79 0.77 -7.44
N SER A 41 11.43 0.89 -8.59
CA SER A 41 12.40 1.95 -8.90
C SER A 41 11.76 3.33 -8.78
N ALA A 42 10.50 3.47 -9.22
CA ALA A 42 9.75 4.71 -9.02
C ALA A 42 9.48 4.99 -7.54
N LEU A 43 9.21 3.94 -6.76
CA LEU A 43 9.01 4.04 -5.32
C LEU A 43 10.31 4.38 -4.57
N GLU A 44 11.46 3.86 -5.02
CA GLU A 44 12.80 4.22 -4.54
C GLU A 44 13.09 5.71 -4.77
N GLU A 45 12.82 6.22 -5.96
CA GLU A 45 13.04 7.63 -6.31
C GLU A 45 12.11 8.57 -5.55
N ARG A 46 10.84 8.18 -5.37
CA ARG A 46 9.79 9.04 -4.79
C ARG A 46 9.66 8.92 -3.27
N LEU A 47 10.40 8.01 -2.63
CA LEU A 47 10.34 7.63 -1.21
C LEU A 47 9.03 6.95 -0.77
N PHE A 48 7.88 7.37 -1.33
CA PHE A 48 6.58 6.75 -1.07
C PHE A 48 5.61 6.94 -2.25
N HIS A 49 4.58 6.10 -2.29
CA HIS A 49 3.42 6.22 -3.17
C HIS A 49 2.15 6.20 -2.32
N ALA A 50 1.21 7.09 -2.60
CA ALA A 50 -0.06 7.16 -1.87
C ALA A 50 -1.22 6.96 -2.83
N PHE A 51 -2.23 6.22 -2.39
CA PHE A 51 -3.46 5.99 -3.15
C PHE A 51 -4.66 5.88 -2.21
N ALA A 52 -5.86 6.13 -2.73
CA ALA A 52 -7.11 5.92 -1.99
C ALA A 52 -7.78 4.61 -2.41
N THR A 53 -8.36 3.88 -1.46
CA THR A 53 -9.27 2.77 -1.75
C THR A 53 -10.64 3.29 -2.17
N GLU A 54 -11.45 2.44 -2.80
CA GLU A 54 -12.83 2.79 -3.19
C GLU A 54 -13.71 3.22 -2.01
N ALA A 55 -13.35 2.77 -0.81
CA ALA A 55 -14.03 3.12 0.41
C ALA A 55 -13.45 4.34 1.13
N GLY A 56 -12.58 5.10 0.45
CA GLY A 56 -12.05 6.37 0.92
C GLY A 56 -10.91 6.27 1.93
N GLN A 57 -10.28 5.10 2.08
CA GLN A 57 -9.11 4.95 2.95
C GLN A 57 -7.85 5.37 2.20
N GLU A 58 -7.03 6.21 2.81
CA GLU A 58 -5.77 6.66 2.24
C GLU A 58 -4.64 5.69 2.64
N CYS A 59 -4.02 5.06 1.65
CA CYS A 59 -2.94 4.11 1.83
C CYS A 59 -1.61 4.76 1.43
N ILE A 60 -0.57 4.52 2.21
CA ILE A 60 0.80 4.95 1.93
C ILE A 60 1.68 3.71 1.78
N CYS A 61 2.30 3.58 0.62
CA CYS A 61 3.30 2.57 0.30
C CYS A 61 4.69 3.18 0.47
N THR A 62 5.55 2.50 1.22
CA THR A 62 6.95 2.88 1.40
C THR A 62 7.82 1.68 1.09
N LEU A 63 8.92 1.89 0.37
CA LEU A 63 9.89 0.83 0.15
C LEU A 63 10.83 0.72 1.35
N LEU A 64 10.92 -0.48 1.91
CA LEU A 64 11.91 -0.88 2.89
C LEU A 64 13.08 -1.61 2.21
N ALA A 65 14.17 -1.78 2.95
CA ALA A 65 15.31 -2.56 2.49
C ALA A 65 14.88 -3.99 2.07
N GLY A 66 15.48 -4.49 0.99
CA GLY A 66 15.23 -5.86 0.50
C GLY A 66 14.00 -6.02 -0.40
N HIS A 67 13.54 -4.96 -1.06
CA HIS A 67 12.34 -4.96 -1.92
C HIS A 67 11.05 -5.33 -1.17
N VAL A 68 10.91 -4.84 0.06
CA VAL A 68 9.70 -5.02 0.86
C VAL A 68 8.91 -3.73 0.83
N VAL A 69 7.65 -3.79 0.37
CA VAL A 69 6.74 -2.65 0.40
C VAL A 69 5.94 -2.69 1.70
N GLN A 70 6.14 -1.69 2.55
CA GLN A 70 5.27 -1.47 3.70
C GLN A 70 4.05 -0.66 3.27
N VAL A 71 2.86 -1.15 3.60
CA VAL A 71 1.59 -0.44 3.40
C VAL A 71 1.05 0.00 4.75
N ASP A 72 0.86 1.31 4.89
CA ASP A 72 0.17 1.93 6.00
C ASP A 72 -1.16 2.54 5.55
N VAL A 73 -2.10 2.75 6.47
CA VAL A 73 -3.37 3.41 6.22
C VAL A 73 -3.52 4.61 7.14
N CYS A 74 -3.72 5.78 6.56
CA CYS A 74 -4.07 7.01 7.26
C CYS A 74 -5.60 7.19 7.25
N GLY A 75 -6.18 7.59 8.38
CA GLY A 75 -7.56 8.06 8.41
C GLY A 75 -8.64 7.04 8.81
N VAL A 76 -8.36 6.07 9.69
CA VAL A 76 -9.44 5.46 10.48
C VAL A 76 -9.90 6.46 11.55
N SER A 77 -10.73 7.42 11.14
CA SER A 77 -11.54 8.19 12.08
C SER A 77 -12.58 7.24 12.66
N ALA A 78 -12.34 6.77 13.88
CA ALA A 78 -13.37 6.10 14.67
C ALA A 78 -14.58 7.03 14.74
N SER A 79 -15.70 6.58 14.14
CA SER A 79 -17.02 7.21 14.30
C SER A 79 -17.75 6.54 15.45
#